data_AF-A0A3Q0GL52-F1
#
_entry.id   AF-A0A3Q0GL52-F1
#
_cell.length_a   1.000
_cell.length_b   1.000
_cell.length_c   1.000
_cell.angle_alpha   90.00
_cell.angle_beta   90.00
_cell.angle_gamma   90.00
#
_symmetry.space_group_name_H-M   'P 1'
#
loop_
_entity.id
_entity.type
_entity.pdbx_description
1 polymer ?
#
loop_
_entity_poly.entity_id
_entity_poly.type
_entity_poly.pdbx_seq_one_letter_code
_entity_poly.pdbx_strand_id
1 'polypeptide(L)'
;MLGAGLIKIRGDRCWRDLTCMYYHYETQPVPNPVAYFMHWSPWWFHQFETLCNHLVELIAPFLIFMGRRMCILNGILQILFQVLLIISGNLSFLNWLTIVPSIACFDDASLAFLFSSKEGGLKDRVLKMQARRAAGERRPLRYGCCIRKAVNASFGVLIAYLSIPVILNLLNSRQVMNTSFNPLRIVNTYGAFGSITKERTEVIIQGTSSLNPNDPTAVWEEYEFKCKPGDLKRRPCLITPYHYRLDWLMWFAAFQTYEQNEWIIHLAGKLLANEEEALSLMAFNPFEGKAPPRWVRGEHFKYKFSQPGGKHAGEGKWWIRKRIGPYFPPVNLQGLKRFYEDRNWPYPAQN
;
A
#
# COMPACT_ATOMS: atom_id res chain seq x y z
N MET A 1 11.00 8.73 0.40
CA MET A 1 10.88 9.32 1.75
C MET A 1 10.62 10.81 1.65
N LEU A 2 11.58 11.61 1.18
CA LEU A 2 11.38 13.07 1.04
C LEU A 2 10.10 13.47 0.27
N GLY A 3 9.84 12.85 -0.89
CA GLY A 3 8.61 13.10 -1.65
C GLY A 3 7.31 12.80 -0.88
N ALA A 4 7.31 11.76 -0.04
CA ALA A 4 6.19 11.40 0.82
C ALA A 4 6.00 12.45 1.95
N GLY A 5 7.07 12.91 2.58
CA GLY A 5 6.97 13.95 3.60
C GLY A 5 6.48 15.28 3.02
N LEU A 6 6.98 15.66 1.83
CA LEU A 6 6.58 16.90 1.17
C LEU A 6 5.11 16.89 0.76
N ILE A 7 4.61 15.78 0.21
CA ILE A 7 3.19 15.70 -0.17
C ILE A 7 2.28 15.70 1.07
N LYS A 8 2.71 15.14 2.20
CA LYS A 8 1.92 15.18 3.45
C LYS A 8 1.78 16.61 3.97
N ILE A 9 2.87 17.35 4.11
CA ILE A 9 2.83 18.75 4.60
C ILE A 9 2.01 19.65 3.66
N ARG A 10 2.11 19.43 2.35
CA ARG A 10 1.43 20.26 1.34
C ARG A 10 0.00 19.80 1.02
N GLY A 11 -0.34 18.54 1.27
CA GLY A 11 -1.56 17.91 0.80
C GLY A 11 -2.77 18.14 1.70
N ASP A 12 -2.64 17.96 3.01
CA ASP A 12 -3.76 18.07 3.96
C ASP A 12 -3.38 18.92 5.18
N ARG A 13 -4.38 19.58 5.77
CA ARG A 13 -4.21 20.30 7.04
C ARG A 13 -3.97 19.34 8.20
N CYS A 14 -4.55 18.13 8.19
CA CYS A 14 -4.36 17.18 9.30
C CYS A 14 -2.89 16.83 9.56
N TRP A 15 -2.03 16.90 8.54
CA TRP A 15 -0.61 16.59 8.68
C TRP A 15 0.12 17.70 9.43
N ARG A 16 -0.31 18.95 9.23
CA ARG A 16 0.22 20.13 9.92
C ARG A 16 -0.34 20.26 11.33
N ASP A 17 -1.59 19.85 11.53
CA ASP A 17 -2.26 19.84 12.83
C ASP A 17 -1.92 18.60 13.68
N LEU A 18 -1.09 17.69 13.15
CA LEU A 18 -0.66 16.42 13.78
C LEU A 18 -1.82 15.43 14.08
N THR A 19 -2.96 15.56 13.41
CA THR A 19 -4.17 14.76 13.67
C THR A 19 -4.42 13.65 12.65
N CYS A 20 -3.64 13.52 11.57
CA CYS A 20 -3.92 12.51 10.53
C CYS A 20 -3.95 11.07 11.07
N MET A 21 -3.12 10.75 12.06
CA MET A 21 -3.07 9.39 12.64
C MET A 21 -4.32 9.04 13.46
N TYR A 22 -5.17 10.01 13.81
CA TYR A 22 -6.48 9.73 14.43
C TYR A 22 -7.39 8.92 13.50
N TYR A 23 -7.20 9.05 12.18
CA TYR A 23 -8.05 8.43 11.17
C TYR A 23 -7.32 7.34 10.39
N HIS A 24 -6.00 7.47 10.22
CA HIS A 24 -5.23 6.67 9.28
C HIS A 24 -5.37 5.15 9.50
N TYR A 25 -5.28 4.69 10.75
CA TYR A 25 -5.30 3.26 11.06
C TYR A 25 -6.60 2.56 10.66
N GLU A 26 -7.73 3.24 10.79
CA GLU A 26 -9.05 2.72 10.39
C GLU A 26 -9.28 2.84 8.88
N THR A 27 -8.82 3.95 8.28
CA THR A 27 -9.18 4.33 6.91
C THR A 27 -8.20 3.84 5.85
N GLN A 28 -7.04 3.29 6.24
CA GLN A 28 -6.06 2.70 5.32
C GLN A 28 -6.67 1.61 4.41
N PRO A 29 -6.10 1.31 3.24
CA PRO A 29 -6.69 0.41 2.25
C PRO A 29 -7.12 -0.94 2.81
N VAL A 30 -6.16 -1.67 3.39
CA VAL A 30 -6.39 -2.96 4.03
C VAL A 30 -5.71 -2.94 5.41
N PRO A 31 -6.43 -2.57 6.48
CA PRO A 31 -5.85 -2.57 7.81
C PRO A 31 -5.49 -3.99 8.25
N ASN A 32 -4.52 -4.07 9.15
CA ASN A 32 -4.11 -5.32 9.79
C ASN A 32 -4.57 -5.37 11.25
N PRO A 33 -4.37 -6.48 11.98
CA PRO A 33 -4.78 -6.58 13.38
C PRO A 33 -4.09 -5.55 14.29
N VAL A 34 -2.84 -5.19 14.00
CA VAL A 34 -2.10 -4.21 14.82
C VAL A 34 -2.70 -2.82 14.66
N ALA A 35 -3.09 -2.44 13.44
CA ALA A 35 -3.78 -1.19 13.15
C ALA A 35 -5.04 -1.01 13.99
N TYR A 36 -5.82 -2.08 14.18
CA TYR A 36 -7.01 -2.06 15.03
C TYR A 36 -6.67 -1.62 16.46
N PHE A 37 -5.62 -2.18 17.07
CA PHE A 37 -5.22 -1.77 18.41
C PHE A 37 -4.58 -0.38 18.43
N MET A 38 -3.74 -0.07 17.45
CA MET A 38 -3.08 1.23 17.36
C MET A 38 -4.09 2.36 17.21
N HIS A 39 -5.19 2.17 16.49
CA HIS A 39 -6.26 3.17 16.33
C HIS A 39 -6.83 3.68 17.65
N TRP A 40 -6.86 2.83 18.68
CA TRP A 40 -7.39 3.18 20.01
C TRP A 40 -6.33 3.74 20.97
N SER A 41 -5.15 4.06 20.46
CA SER A 41 -4.10 4.69 21.26
C SER A 41 -4.49 6.12 21.64
N PRO A 42 -3.93 6.67 22.72
CA PRO A 42 -4.19 8.05 23.12
C PRO A 42 -3.84 9.07 22.03
N TRP A 43 -4.55 10.20 22.01
CA TRP A 43 -4.36 11.27 21.03
C TRP A 43 -2.93 11.83 20.99
N TRP A 44 -2.23 11.90 22.14
CA TRP A 44 -0.85 12.38 22.22
C TRP A 44 0.13 11.43 21.51
N PHE A 45 -0.16 10.13 21.52
CA PHE A 45 0.65 9.13 20.84
C PHE A 45 0.56 9.32 19.33
N HIS A 46 -0.64 9.54 18.80
CA HIS A 46 -0.87 9.82 17.39
C HIS A 46 -0.25 11.14 16.90
N GLN A 47 -0.23 12.17 17.74
CA GLN A 47 0.50 13.41 17.44
C GLN A 47 2.00 13.16 17.37
N PHE A 48 2.54 12.39 18.33
CA PHE A 48 3.94 11.99 18.34
C PHE A 48 4.31 11.16 17.10
N GLU A 49 3.47 10.20 16.69
CA GLU A 49 3.66 9.43 15.46
C GLU A 49 3.73 10.33 14.24
N THR A 50 2.83 11.31 14.13
CA THR A 50 2.78 12.26 13.01
C THR A 50 4.04 13.15 12.99
N LEU A 51 4.50 13.60 14.16
CA LEU A 51 5.73 14.37 14.26
C LEU A 51 6.95 13.52 13.85
N CYS A 52 7.07 12.30 14.38
CA CYS A 52 8.14 11.36 14.01
C CYS A 52 8.15 11.07 12.51
N ASN A 53 6.98 10.92 11.89
CA ASN A 53 6.81 10.77 10.45
C ASN A 53 7.46 11.93 9.69
N HIS A 54 7.17 13.18 10.09
CA HIS A 54 7.80 14.36 9.49
C HIS A 54 9.32 14.38 9.68
N LEU A 55 9.81 14.06 10.88
CA LEU A 55 11.26 14.03 11.15
C LEU A 55 11.97 12.99 10.26
N VAL A 56 11.44 11.77 10.17
CA VAL A 56 12.07 10.70 9.39
C VAL A 56 11.95 10.92 7.88
N GLU A 57 10.83 11.45 7.40
CA GLU A 57 10.64 11.64 5.96
C GLU A 57 11.30 12.91 5.42
N LEU A 58 11.39 13.97 6.22
CA LEU A 58 11.90 15.27 5.77
C LEU A 58 13.30 15.59 6.26
N ILE A 59 13.69 15.17 7.47
CA ILE A 59 15.00 15.53 8.04
C ILE A 59 16.02 14.42 7.85
N ALA A 60 15.66 13.18 8.20
CA ALA A 60 16.60 12.05 8.14
C ALA A 60 17.29 11.86 6.77
N PRO A 61 16.64 12.07 5.60
CA PRO A 61 17.32 11.91 4.31
C PRO A 61 18.54 12.81 4.13
N PHE A 62 18.58 13.99 4.77
CA PHE A 62 19.71 14.90 4.66
C PHE A 62 20.93 14.45 5.47
N LEU A 63 20.76 13.55 6.44
CA LEU A 63 21.86 12.98 7.22
C LEU A 63 22.82 12.14 6.35
N ILE A 64 22.39 11.72 5.15
CA ILE A 64 23.24 11.06 4.16
C ILE A 64 24.48 11.92 3.83
N PHE A 65 24.33 13.25 3.84
CA PHE A 65 25.40 14.19 3.49
C PHE A 65 26.29 14.58 4.69
N MET A 66 25.94 14.18 5.91
CA MET A 66 26.60 14.60 7.15
C MET A 66 27.70 13.64 7.65
N GLY A 67 28.32 12.90 6.72
CA GLY A 67 29.40 11.94 7.00
C GLY A 67 28.93 10.53 7.35
N ARG A 68 29.89 9.64 7.60
CA ARG A 68 29.65 8.19 7.68
C ARG A 68 28.67 7.77 8.79
N ARG A 69 28.87 8.28 10.01
CA ARG A 69 28.03 7.94 11.17
C ARG A 69 26.58 8.37 10.96
N MET A 70 26.38 9.56 10.40
CA MET A 70 25.05 10.11 10.14
C MET A 70 24.35 9.40 8.97
N CYS A 71 25.11 8.97 7.95
CA CYS A 71 24.59 8.13 6.87
C CYS A 71 24.07 6.79 7.40
N ILE A 72 24.82 6.12 8.29
CA ILE A 72 24.35 4.89 8.97
C ILE A 72 23.10 5.17 9.79
N LEU A 73 23.08 6.26 10.57
CA LEU A 73 21.91 6.65 11.34
C LEU A 73 20.68 6.86 10.45
N ASN A 74 20.80 7.53 9.30
CA ASN A 74 19.72 7.62 8.31
C ASN A 74 19.25 6.23 7.87
N GLY A 75 20.17 5.34 7.49
CA GLY A 75 19.84 3.98 7.10
C GLY A 75 19.01 3.26 8.16
N ILE A 76 19.43 3.34 9.43
CA ILE A 76 18.71 2.75 10.57
C ILE A 76 17.32 3.38 10.73
N LEU A 77 17.23 4.71 10.77
CA LEU A 77 15.96 5.42 10.95
C LEU A 77 14.96 5.09 9.83
N GLN A 78 15.41 5.08 8.58
CA GLN A 78 14.55 4.76 7.43
C GLN A 78 14.09 3.30 7.48
N ILE A 79 14.98 2.33 7.75
CA ILE A 79 14.61 0.92 7.85
C ILE A 79 13.63 0.70 8.99
N LEU A 80 13.93 1.23 10.18
CA LEU A 80 13.05 1.10 11.36
C LEU A 80 11.67 1.69 11.07
N PHE A 81 11.62 2.87 10.45
CA PHE A 81 10.36 3.49 10.07
C PHE A 81 9.57 2.64 9.08
N GLN A 82 10.21 2.08 8.05
CA GLN A 82 9.53 1.16 7.12
C GLN A 82 9.03 -0.12 7.80
N VAL A 83 9.81 -0.68 8.74
CA VAL A 83 9.40 -1.87 9.52
C VAL A 83 8.19 -1.56 10.39
N LEU A 84 8.15 -0.40 11.04
CA LEU A 84 6.99 0.04 11.82
C LEU A 84 5.74 0.20 10.94
N LEU A 85 5.87 0.77 9.74
CA LEU A 85 4.77 0.87 8.78
C LEU A 85 4.27 -0.51 8.29
N ILE A 86 5.18 -1.47 8.10
CA ILE A 86 4.82 -2.86 7.76
C ILE A 86 4.07 -3.54 8.90
N ILE A 87 4.49 -3.30 10.14
CA ILE A 87 3.83 -3.86 11.33
C ILE A 87 2.45 -3.23 11.53
N SER A 88 2.29 -1.94 11.24
CA SER A 88 1.07 -1.19 11.54
C SER A 88 0.03 -1.14 10.41
N GLY A 89 0.35 -1.66 9.22
CA GLY A 89 -0.59 -1.73 8.10
C GLY A 89 -0.16 -2.64 6.96
N ASN A 90 -1.08 -2.95 6.03
CA ASN A 90 -0.74 -3.72 4.82
C ASN A 90 -0.50 -2.78 3.63
N LEU A 91 0.66 -2.16 3.57
CA LEU A 91 1.05 -1.21 2.50
C LEU A 91 1.75 -1.89 1.31
N SER A 92 1.47 -3.19 1.08
CA SER A 92 2.06 -4.00 0.00
C SER A 92 3.59 -3.99 0.01
N PHE A 93 4.22 -4.12 -1.16
CA PHE A 93 5.67 -4.19 -1.31
C PHE A 93 6.36 -2.82 -1.25
N LEU A 94 5.61 -1.71 -1.12
CA LEU A 94 6.17 -0.35 -1.16
C LEU A 94 7.21 -0.10 -0.05
N ASN A 95 6.90 -0.50 1.19
CA ASN A 95 7.83 -0.34 2.31
C ASN A 95 9.07 -1.20 2.13
N TRP A 96 8.91 -2.42 1.62
CA TRP A 96 10.02 -3.33 1.32
C TRP A 96 10.95 -2.75 0.25
N LEU A 97 10.41 -2.20 -0.84
CA LEU A 97 11.21 -1.51 -1.86
C LEU A 97 11.92 -0.27 -1.31
N THR A 98 11.33 0.39 -0.32
CA THR A 98 11.93 1.56 0.34
C THR A 98 13.07 1.18 1.29
N ILE A 99 13.04 -0.03 1.88
CA ILE A 99 14.14 -0.55 2.70
C ILE A 99 15.40 -0.77 1.87
N VAL A 100 15.28 -1.29 0.64
CA VAL A 100 16.42 -1.64 -0.23
C VAL A 100 17.45 -0.51 -0.38
N PRO A 101 17.11 0.72 -0.79
CA PRO A 101 18.10 1.80 -0.90
C PRO A 101 18.68 2.22 0.47
N SER A 102 17.94 2.01 1.56
CA SER A 102 18.43 2.32 2.92
C SER A 102 19.54 1.36 3.37
N ILE A 103 19.56 0.12 2.85
CA ILE A 103 20.65 -0.85 3.09
C ILE A 103 21.97 -0.33 2.51
N ALA A 104 21.94 0.47 1.43
CA ALA A 104 23.16 1.05 0.85
C ALA A 104 23.83 2.12 1.75
N CYS A 105 23.16 2.53 2.85
CA CYS A 105 23.77 3.41 3.85
C CYS A 105 24.79 2.69 4.75
N PHE A 106 24.78 1.36 4.79
CA PHE A 106 25.67 0.55 5.64
C PHE A 106 26.94 0.13 4.87
N ASP A 107 28.05 0.00 5.59
CA ASP A 107 29.34 -0.40 5.06
C ASP A 107 29.66 -1.83 5.51
N ASP A 108 30.69 -2.40 4.92
CA ASP A 108 31.13 -3.77 5.21
C ASP A 108 31.38 -3.98 6.71
N ALA A 109 31.88 -2.95 7.42
CA ALA A 109 32.09 -3.01 8.86
C ALA A 109 30.77 -3.12 9.64
N SER A 110 29.77 -2.29 9.29
CA SER A 110 28.45 -2.32 9.92
C SER A 110 27.69 -3.62 9.64
N LEU A 111 27.90 -4.24 8.48
CA LEU A 111 27.26 -5.50 8.09
C LEU A 111 28.09 -6.75 8.45
N ALA A 112 29.29 -6.58 8.99
CA ALA A 112 30.21 -7.69 9.26
C ALA A 112 29.63 -8.73 10.23
N PHE A 113 28.66 -8.36 11.07
CA PHE A 113 28.00 -9.28 12.01
C PHE A 113 27.13 -10.33 11.30
N LEU A 114 26.68 -10.08 10.06
CA LEU A 114 25.90 -11.03 9.26
C LEU A 114 26.76 -12.20 8.73
N PHE A 115 28.08 -12.08 8.80
CA PHE A 115 29.02 -13.06 8.26
C PHE A 115 29.80 -13.76 9.37
N SER A 116 30.04 -15.07 9.18
CA SER A 116 30.78 -15.90 10.14
C SER A 116 32.18 -15.35 10.43
N SER A 117 32.56 -15.38 11.71
CA SER A 117 33.90 -15.02 12.19
C SER A 117 34.86 -16.23 12.24
N LYS A 118 34.45 -17.40 11.72
CA LYS A 118 35.33 -18.57 11.62
C LYS A 118 36.54 -18.28 10.72
N GLU A 119 37.67 -18.87 11.07
CA GLU A 119 38.89 -18.79 10.26
C GLU A 119 38.62 -19.30 8.83
N GLY A 120 39.09 -18.56 7.83
CA GLY A 120 38.80 -18.84 6.41
C GLY A 120 37.45 -18.33 5.91
N GLY A 121 36.58 -17.80 6.79
CA GLY A 121 35.31 -17.14 6.44
C GLY A 121 35.50 -15.80 5.71
N LEU A 122 34.40 -15.24 5.18
CA LEU A 122 34.43 -13.99 4.41
C LEU A 122 35.03 -12.83 5.22
N LYS A 123 34.64 -12.70 6.49
CA LYS A 123 35.12 -11.65 7.41
C LYS A 123 36.65 -11.73 7.63
N ASP A 124 37.18 -12.92 7.89
CA ASP A 124 38.62 -13.17 8.05
C ASP A 124 39.40 -12.84 6.77
N ARG A 125 38.88 -13.25 5.60
CA ARG A 125 39.51 -12.93 4.30
C ARG A 125 39.56 -11.42 4.04
N VAL A 126 38.50 -10.69 4.36
CA VAL A 126 38.45 -9.22 4.20
C VAL A 126 39.44 -8.53 5.14
N LEU A 127 39.50 -8.95 6.41
CA LEU A 127 40.47 -8.42 7.39
C LEU A 127 41.92 -8.66 6.93
N LYS A 128 42.23 -9.85 6.44
CA LYS A 128 43.55 -10.18 5.86
C LYS A 128 43.88 -9.29 4.65
N MET A 129 42.90 -9.02 3.77
CA MET A 129 43.10 -8.10 2.64
C MET A 129 43.34 -6.65 3.10
N GLN A 130 42.63 -6.18 4.13
CA GLN A 130 42.81 -4.85 4.70
C GLN A 130 44.18 -4.72 5.38
N ALA A 131 44.61 -5.72 6.14
CA ALA A 131 45.93 -5.76 6.78
C ALA A 131 47.07 -5.71 5.75
N ARG A 132 46.98 -6.49 4.65
CA ARG A 132 47.96 -6.44 3.55
C ARG A 132 48.03 -5.06 2.89
N ARG A 133 46.87 -4.42 2.67
CA ARG A 133 46.83 -3.04 2.14
C ARG A 133 47.46 -2.03 3.09
N ALA A 134 47.21 -2.16 4.39
CA ALA A 134 47.82 -1.30 5.41
C ALA A 134 49.34 -1.49 5.49
N ALA A 135 49.83 -2.72 5.24
CA ALA A 135 51.26 -3.04 5.13
C ALA A 135 51.91 -2.54 3.82
N GLY A 136 51.20 -1.82 2.96
CA GLY A 136 51.76 -1.21 1.75
C GLY A 136 51.77 -2.11 0.51
N GLU A 137 51.24 -3.34 0.58
CA GLU A 137 51.09 -4.23 -0.58
C GLU A 137 50.03 -3.69 -1.56
N ARG A 138 50.43 -2.76 -2.42
CA ARG A 138 49.58 -2.23 -3.50
C ARG A 138 49.71 -3.14 -4.72
N ARG A 139 48.66 -3.93 -4.99
CA ARG A 139 48.52 -4.57 -6.31
C ARG A 139 48.37 -3.48 -7.39
N PRO A 140 49.00 -3.64 -8.57
CA PRO A 140 48.84 -2.66 -9.65
C PRO A 140 47.36 -2.50 -10.00
N LEU A 141 46.94 -1.26 -10.24
CA LEU A 141 45.60 -0.94 -10.69
C LEU A 141 45.34 -1.65 -12.02
N ARG A 142 44.63 -2.78 -12.00
CA ARG A 142 44.17 -3.45 -13.21
C ARG A 142 43.34 -2.47 -14.05
N TYR A 143 43.49 -2.52 -15.37
CA TYR A 143 42.69 -1.79 -16.36
C TYR A 143 41.18 -1.82 -16.03
N GLY A 144 40.65 -2.96 -15.56
CA GLY A 144 39.26 -3.09 -15.11
C GLY A 144 38.84 -2.18 -13.95
N CYS A 145 39.76 -1.75 -13.07
CA CYS A 145 39.45 -0.78 -12.01
C CYS A 145 39.20 0.62 -12.58
N CYS A 146 39.95 1.02 -13.61
CA CYS A 146 39.75 2.29 -14.30
C CYS A 146 38.42 2.31 -15.04
N ILE A 147 38.10 1.22 -15.77
CA ILE A 147 36.80 1.06 -16.43
C ILE A 147 35.66 1.20 -15.40
N ARG A 148 35.74 0.47 -14.28
CA ARG A 148 34.70 0.53 -13.24
C ARG A 148 34.53 1.94 -12.65
N LYS A 149 35.62 2.66 -12.43
CA LYS A 149 35.56 4.06 -11.97
C LYS A 149 34.88 4.96 -13.00
N ALA A 150 35.25 4.82 -14.28
CA ALA A 150 34.64 5.60 -15.36
C ALA A 150 33.13 5.31 -15.49
N VAL A 151 32.74 4.04 -15.43
CA VAL A 151 31.33 3.61 -15.46
C VAL A 151 30.54 4.15 -14.26
N ASN A 152 31.09 4.06 -13.05
CA ASN A 152 30.41 4.59 -11.86
C ASN A 152 30.27 6.11 -11.91
N ALA A 153 31.30 6.81 -12.39
CA ALA A 153 31.26 8.26 -12.54
C ALA A 153 30.25 8.69 -13.61
N SER A 154 30.24 8.04 -14.79
CA SER A 154 29.29 8.34 -15.86
C SER A 154 27.86 8.04 -15.43
N PHE A 155 27.63 6.93 -14.72
CA PHE A 155 26.33 6.60 -14.15
C PHE A 155 25.88 7.65 -13.13
N GLY A 156 26.77 8.09 -12.24
CA GLY A 156 26.48 9.15 -11.27
C GLY A 156 26.09 10.48 -11.94
N VAL A 157 26.82 10.88 -12.99
CA VAL A 157 26.51 12.08 -13.79
C VAL A 157 25.16 11.95 -14.48
N LEU A 158 24.87 10.79 -15.08
CA LEU A 158 23.58 10.52 -15.73
C LEU A 158 22.42 10.63 -14.72
N ILE A 159 22.54 10.00 -13.55
CA ILE A 159 21.49 10.07 -12.52
C ILE A 159 21.32 11.49 -11.98
N ALA A 160 22.41 12.24 -11.78
CA ALA A 160 22.33 13.64 -11.36
C ALA A 160 21.60 14.49 -12.41
N TYR A 161 21.93 14.33 -13.69
CA TYR A 161 21.24 15.01 -14.79
C TYR A 161 19.75 14.67 -14.85
N LEU A 162 19.40 13.38 -14.80
CA LEU A 162 18.00 12.92 -14.81
C LEU A 162 17.22 13.36 -13.56
N SER A 163 17.91 13.70 -12.46
CA SER A 163 17.30 14.18 -11.22
C SER A 163 16.95 15.68 -11.25
N ILE A 164 17.50 16.47 -12.18
CA ILE A 164 17.22 17.91 -12.30
C ILE A 164 15.72 18.23 -12.36
N PRO A 165 14.91 17.67 -13.30
CA PRO A 165 13.48 17.96 -13.36
C PRO A 165 12.73 17.51 -12.10
N VAL A 166 13.16 16.42 -11.47
CA VAL A 166 12.58 15.91 -10.22
C VAL A 166 12.82 16.88 -9.08
N ILE A 167 14.05 17.37 -8.92
CA ILE A 167 14.41 18.34 -7.87
C ILE A 167 13.65 19.65 -8.08
N LEU A 168 13.62 20.17 -9.31
CA LEU A 168 12.87 21.38 -9.63
C LEU A 168 11.38 21.24 -9.30
N ASN A 169 10.79 20.07 -9.58
CA ASN A 169 9.42 19.77 -9.20
C ASN A 169 9.22 19.71 -7.67
N LEU A 170 10.12 19.10 -6.91
CA LEU A 170 10.01 19.00 -5.45
C LEU A 170 10.15 20.38 -4.76
N LEU A 171 10.98 21.27 -5.32
CA LEU A 171 11.13 22.65 -4.85
C LEU A 171 9.90 23.51 -5.17
N ASN A 172 9.12 23.16 -6.21
CA ASN A 172 7.91 23.88 -6.57
C ASN A 172 6.79 23.67 -5.55
N SER A 173 6.11 24.74 -5.14
CA SER A 173 4.95 24.69 -4.23
C SER A 173 3.79 23.85 -4.80
N ARG A 174 3.65 23.78 -6.13
CA ARG A 174 2.68 22.96 -6.86
C ARG A 174 3.29 21.65 -7.38
N GLN A 175 4.14 21.02 -6.58
CA GLN A 175 4.80 19.76 -6.95
C GLN A 175 3.79 18.71 -7.44
N VAL A 176 4.15 17.98 -8.50
CA VAL A 176 3.40 16.82 -8.99
C VAL A 176 4.08 15.55 -8.48
N MET A 177 3.34 14.71 -7.78
CA MET A 177 3.81 13.42 -7.26
C MET A 177 3.30 12.26 -8.11
N ASN A 178 3.97 11.11 -8.02
CA ASN A 178 3.67 9.89 -8.77
C ASN A 178 3.72 10.12 -10.28
N THR A 179 4.70 10.92 -10.73
CA THR A 179 4.89 11.26 -12.15
C THR A 179 6.29 10.90 -12.64
N SER A 180 6.39 10.66 -13.94
CA SER A 180 7.63 10.38 -14.65
C SER A 180 8.00 11.55 -15.56
N PHE A 181 9.27 11.94 -15.52
CA PHE A 181 9.78 13.08 -16.28
C PHE A 181 10.52 12.67 -17.56
N ASN A 182 10.72 11.37 -17.77
CA ASN A 182 11.47 10.83 -18.90
C ASN A 182 10.79 9.56 -19.45
N PRO A 183 10.94 9.25 -20.75
CA PRO A 183 10.31 8.07 -21.38
C PRO A 183 10.70 6.74 -20.72
N LEU A 184 11.97 6.64 -20.28
CA LEU A 184 12.51 5.44 -19.64
C LEU A 184 12.16 5.33 -18.14
N ARG A 185 11.50 6.35 -17.56
CA ARG A 185 11.02 6.36 -16.16
C ARG A 185 12.08 5.97 -15.11
N ILE A 186 13.35 6.35 -15.33
CA ILE A 186 14.48 5.98 -14.46
C ILE A 186 14.45 6.74 -13.12
N VAL A 187 14.18 8.05 -13.16
CA VAL A 187 14.07 8.91 -11.96
C VAL A 187 12.73 9.61 -11.99
N ASN A 188 11.95 9.44 -10.92
CA ASN A 188 10.55 9.86 -10.83
C ASN A 188 10.25 10.45 -9.44
N THR A 189 9.09 11.08 -9.29
CA THR A 189 8.57 11.47 -7.98
C THR A 189 7.57 10.45 -7.48
N TYR A 190 7.67 10.09 -6.20
CA TYR A 190 6.71 9.22 -5.54
C TYR A 190 6.28 9.84 -4.22
N GLY A 191 4.98 9.80 -3.95
CA GLY A 191 4.39 10.30 -2.72
C GLY A 191 3.07 9.58 -2.46
N ALA A 192 2.90 9.07 -1.24
CA ALA A 192 1.69 8.38 -0.81
C ALA A 192 1.06 9.14 0.37
N PHE A 193 -0.27 9.03 0.49
CA PHE A 193 -1.04 9.56 1.62
C PHE A 193 -0.89 11.07 1.85
N GLY A 194 -0.81 11.86 0.77
CA GLY A 194 -0.84 13.32 0.86
C GLY A 194 -2.11 13.86 1.54
N SER A 195 -3.23 13.17 1.32
CA SER A 195 -4.51 13.40 2.00
C SER A 195 -4.99 12.11 2.66
N ILE A 196 -5.70 12.25 3.77
CA ILE A 196 -6.21 11.13 4.56
C ILE A 196 -7.72 11.20 4.64
N THR A 197 -8.38 10.10 4.29
CA THR A 197 -9.82 9.98 4.48
C THR A 197 -10.13 9.93 5.97
N LYS A 198 -11.19 10.61 6.40
CA LYS A 198 -11.61 10.66 7.81
C LYS A 198 -12.66 9.61 8.17
N GLU A 199 -13.30 9.04 7.15
CA GLU A 199 -14.35 8.04 7.31
C GLU A 199 -14.06 6.84 6.41
N ARG A 200 -14.18 5.64 6.96
CA ARG A 200 -14.09 4.42 6.16
C ARG A 200 -15.47 4.11 5.59
N THR A 201 -15.58 4.12 4.27
CA THR A 201 -16.74 3.59 3.57
C THR A 201 -16.35 2.37 2.76
N GLU A 202 -17.31 1.49 2.54
CA GLU A 202 -17.09 0.21 1.88
C GLU A 202 -18.28 -0.12 0.99
N VAL A 203 -17.98 -0.57 -0.22
CA VAL A 203 -18.97 -1.18 -1.11
C VAL A 203 -19.04 -2.68 -0.80
N ILE A 204 -20.25 -3.18 -0.57
CA ILE A 204 -20.57 -4.58 -0.34
C ILE A 204 -21.40 -5.07 -1.52
N ILE A 205 -20.89 -6.06 -2.25
CA ILE A 205 -21.59 -6.66 -3.39
C ILE A 205 -22.51 -7.74 -2.85
N GLN A 206 -23.77 -7.69 -3.25
CA GLN A 206 -24.79 -8.64 -2.83
C GLN A 206 -25.46 -9.26 -4.04
N GLY A 207 -25.76 -10.56 -3.98
CA GLY A 207 -26.57 -11.28 -4.97
C GLY A 207 -27.90 -11.75 -4.38
N THR A 208 -28.89 -11.97 -5.23
CA THR A 208 -30.15 -12.62 -4.83
C THR A 208 -30.67 -13.56 -5.93
N SER A 209 -31.31 -14.65 -5.50
CA SER A 209 -32.04 -15.58 -6.38
C SER A 209 -33.50 -15.17 -6.62
N SER A 210 -33.98 -14.11 -5.95
CA SER A 210 -35.35 -13.63 -6.08
C SER A 210 -35.69 -13.20 -7.51
N LEU A 211 -36.94 -13.42 -7.93
CA LEU A 211 -37.43 -13.00 -9.24
C LEU A 211 -37.50 -11.48 -9.35
N ASN A 212 -38.06 -10.83 -8.33
CA ASN A 212 -38.18 -9.36 -8.24
C ASN A 212 -37.15 -8.81 -7.23
N PRO A 213 -36.23 -7.93 -7.66
CA PRO A 213 -35.22 -7.35 -6.77
C PRO A 213 -35.79 -6.35 -5.75
N ASN A 214 -37.00 -5.84 -6.01
CA ASN A 214 -37.70 -4.89 -5.15
C ASN A 214 -38.66 -5.57 -4.15
N ASP A 215 -38.73 -6.90 -4.15
CA ASP A 215 -39.53 -7.64 -3.18
C ASP A 215 -38.95 -7.44 -1.76
N PRO A 216 -39.74 -6.96 -0.78
CA PRO A 216 -39.27 -6.80 0.60
C PRO A 216 -38.80 -8.10 1.27
N THR A 217 -39.25 -9.25 0.77
CA THR A 217 -38.86 -10.58 1.25
C THR A 217 -37.62 -11.14 0.56
N ALA A 218 -37.07 -10.42 -0.44
CA ALA A 218 -35.87 -10.87 -1.14
C ALA A 218 -34.66 -10.94 -0.21
N VAL A 219 -34.07 -12.13 -0.13
CA VAL A 219 -32.83 -12.35 0.62
C VAL A 219 -31.65 -11.96 -0.26
N TRP A 220 -30.84 -11.01 0.22
CA TRP A 220 -29.62 -10.55 -0.43
C TRP A 220 -28.42 -11.10 0.34
N GLU A 221 -27.64 -11.95 -0.31
CA GLU A 221 -26.47 -12.60 0.26
C GLU A 221 -25.19 -11.86 -0.18
N GLU A 222 -24.23 -11.70 0.73
CA GLU A 222 -23.02 -10.88 0.50
C GLU A 222 -21.89 -11.74 -0.06
N TYR A 223 -21.21 -11.23 -1.10
CA TYR A 223 -19.92 -11.76 -1.51
C TYR A 223 -18.84 -11.22 -0.56
N GLU A 224 -17.90 -12.08 -0.16
CA GLU A 224 -16.76 -11.64 0.64
C GLU A 224 -15.47 -11.59 -0.17
N PHE A 225 -14.70 -10.52 0.05
CA PHE A 225 -13.35 -10.34 -0.48
C PHE A 225 -12.30 -10.94 0.47
N LYS A 226 -11.08 -11.19 -0.01
CA LYS A 226 -10.04 -11.92 0.74
C LYS A 226 -9.54 -11.21 1.98
N CYS A 227 -9.45 -9.88 1.95
CA CYS A 227 -8.89 -9.09 3.05
C CYS A 227 -9.64 -7.78 3.34
N LYS A 228 -10.21 -7.14 2.31
CA LYS A 228 -11.00 -5.91 2.45
C LYS A 228 -12.15 -6.10 3.46
N PRO A 229 -12.37 -5.19 4.41
CA PRO A 229 -13.47 -5.27 5.37
C PRO A 229 -14.83 -5.60 4.73
N GLY A 230 -15.50 -6.57 5.36
CA GLY A 230 -16.76 -7.17 4.93
C GLY A 230 -17.52 -7.64 6.18
N ASP A 231 -17.46 -8.92 6.50
CA ASP A 231 -18.02 -9.46 7.76
C ASP A 231 -17.46 -8.73 8.99
N LEU A 232 -18.37 -8.41 9.91
CA LEU A 232 -18.11 -7.70 11.16
C LEU A 232 -17.26 -8.50 12.13
N LYS A 233 -17.34 -9.83 12.09
CA LYS A 233 -16.56 -10.73 12.96
C LYS A 233 -15.21 -11.10 12.37
N ARG A 234 -14.96 -10.77 11.11
CA ARG A 234 -13.71 -11.10 10.45
C ARG A 234 -12.58 -10.21 10.96
N ARG A 235 -11.55 -10.87 11.50
CA ARG A 235 -10.31 -10.20 11.89
C ARG A 235 -9.62 -9.61 10.66
N PRO A 236 -9.08 -8.37 10.73
CA PRO A 236 -8.25 -7.82 9.66
C PRO A 236 -7.08 -8.73 9.30
N CYS A 237 -6.67 -8.76 8.03
CA CYS A 237 -5.69 -9.72 7.54
C CYS A 237 -4.25 -9.20 7.67
N LEU A 238 -3.27 -10.12 7.66
CA LEU A 238 -1.85 -9.81 7.53
C LEU A 238 -1.36 -10.41 6.21
N ILE A 239 -1.02 -9.57 5.23
CA ILE A 239 -0.74 -10.02 3.85
C ILE A 239 0.55 -9.46 3.23
N THR A 240 1.30 -8.64 3.98
CA THR A 240 2.62 -8.14 3.57
C THR A 240 3.57 -9.29 3.19
N PRO A 241 4.38 -9.19 2.13
CA PRO A 241 4.61 -8.04 1.25
C PRO A 241 3.60 -7.89 0.09
N TYR A 242 2.61 -8.76 -0.03
CA TYR A 242 1.66 -8.77 -1.14
C TYR A 242 0.38 -7.99 -0.82
N HIS A 243 -0.44 -7.72 -1.84
CA HIS A 243 -1.82 -7.32 -1.66
C HIS A 243 -2.73 -8.06 -2.63
N TYR A 244 -4.01 -8.15 -2.30
CA TYR A 244 -5.03 -8.54 -3.27
C TYR A 244 -5.45 -7.31 -4.05
N ARG A 245 -5.20 -7.31 -5.37
CA ARG A 245 -5.43 -6.15 -6.23
C ARG A 245 -6.91 -5.74 -6.24
N LEU A 246 -7.83 -6.71 -6.30
CA LEU A 246 -9.27 -6.44 -6.30
C LEU A 246 -9.72 -5.76 -5.00
N ASP A 247 -9.32 -6.30 -3.85
CA ASP A 247 -9.57 -5.72 -2.53
C ASP A 247 -9.08 -4.27 -2.43
N TRP A 248 -7.88 -4.01 -2.96
CA TRP A 248 -7.30 -2.67 -2.98
C TRP A 248 -8.07 -1.71 -3.89
N LEU A 249 -8.51 -2.17 -5.07
CA LEU A 249 -9.33 -1.37 -5.99
C LEU A 249 -10.71 -1.06 -5.42
N MET A 250 -11.31 -2.01 -4.70
CA MET A 250 -12.58 -1.80 -4.01
C MET A 250 -12.50 -0.70 -2.95
N TRP A 251 -11.36 -0.56 -2.27
CA TRP A 251 -11.14 0.56 -1.34
C TRP A 251 -11.19 1.91 -2.05
N PHE A 252 -10.55 2.04 -3.22
CA PHE A 252 -10.65 3.27 -4.02
C PHE A 252 -12.06 3.54 -4.50
N ALA A 253 -12.74 2.50 -5.00
CA ALA A 253 -14.10 2.64 -5.51
C ALA A 253 -15.09 3.13 -4.45
N ALA A 254 -14.92 2.74 -3.18
CA ALA A 254 -15.78 3.20 -2.11
C ALA A 254 -15.78 4.73 -1.90
N PHE A 255 -14.75 5.44 -2.36
CA PHE A 255 -14.68 6.91 -2.32
C PHE A 255 -15.20 7.61 -3.57
N GLN A 256 -15.48 6.84 -4.62
CA GLN A 256 -15.87 7.34 -5.93
C GLN A 256 -17.27 6.83 -6.28
N THR A 257 -17.71 7.07 -7.50
CA THR A 257 -18.97 6.53 -7.99
C THR A 257 -18.73 5.33 -8.91
N TYR A 258 -19.77 4.52 -9.14
CA TYR A 258 -19.65 3.37 -10.04
C TYR A 258 -19.48 3.79 -11.50
N GLU A 259 -19.89 5.00 -11.88
CA GLU A 259 -19.63 5.58 -13.20
C GLU A 259 -18.16 5.90 -13.41
N GLN A 260 -17.43 6.27 -12.35
CA GLN A 260 -15.97 6.44 -12.40
C GLN A 260 -15.22 5.10 -12.34
N ASN A 261 -15.89 4.05 -11.85
CA ASN A 261 -15.34 2.71 -11.62
C ASN A 261 -16.18 1.65 -12.35
N GLU A 262 -16.34 1.82 -13.66
CA GLU A 262 -17.21 0.96 -14.48
C GLU A 262 -16.84 -0.53 -14.43
N TRP A 263 -15.58 -0.82 -14.09
CA TRP A 263 -15.08 -2.18 -13.85
C TRP A 263 -15.86 -2.92 -12.73
N ILE A 264 -16.53 -2.22 -11.82
CA ILE A 264 -17.40 -2.83 -10.80
C ILE A 264 -18.67 -3.40 -11.44
N ILE A 265 -19.24 -2.71 -12.42
CA ILE A 265 -20.40 -3.21 -13.17
C ILE A 265 -19.97 -4.39 -14.06
N HIS A 266 -18.75 -4.34 -14.61
CA HIS A 266 -18.14 -5.49 -15.27
C HIS A 266 -18.03 -6.69 -14.31
N LEU A 267 -17.47 -6.48 -13.11
CA LEU A 267 -17.40 -7.51 -12.08
C LEU A 267 -18.78 -8.06 -11.71
N ALA A 268 -19.80 -7.20 -11.55
CA ALA A 268 -21.16 -7.63 -11.26
C ALA A 268 -21.73 -8.55 -12.37
N GLY A 269 -21.49 -8.23 -13.65
CA GLY A 269 -21.88 -9.10 -14.75
C GLY A 269 -21.17 -10.46 -14.73
N LYS A 270 -19.88 -10.50 -14.41
CA LYS A 270 -19.14 -11.76 -14.23
C LYS A 270 -19.67 -12.61 -13.06
N LEU A 271 -20.07 -11.97 -11.96
CA LEU A 271 -20.70 -12.64 -10.82
C LEU A 271 -22.10 -13.18 -11.18
N LEU A 272 -22.89 -12.44 -11.97
CA LEU A 272 -24.18 -12.88 -12.50
C LEU A 272 -24.07 -14.08 -13.46
N ALA A 273 -22.91 -14.23 -14.11
CA ALA A 273 -22.60 -15.36 -14.98
C ALA A 273 -21.89 -16.52 -14.26
N ASN A 274 -21.59 -16.38 -12.96
CA ASN A 274 -20.84 -17.36 -12.17
C ASN A 274 -19.46 -17.70 -12.77
N GLU A 275 -18.78 -16.70 -13.35
CA GLU A 275 -17.51 -16.91 -14.04
C GLU A 275 -16.39 -17.29 -13.07
N GLU A 276 -15.78 -18.46 -13.26
CA GLU A 276 -14.79 -19.06 -12.34
C GLU A 276 -13.61 -18.13 -12.03
N GLU A 277 -13.10 -17.43 -13.05
CA GLU A 277 -11.96 -16.52 -12.92
C GLU A 277 -12.28 -15.33 -12.00
N ALA A 278 -13.48 -14.75 -12.12
CA ALA A 278 -13.92 -13.66 -11.25
C ALA A 278 -14.18 -14.16 -9.82
N LEU A 279 -14.78 -15.34 -9.68
CA LEU A 279 -15.06 -15.97 -8.39
C LEU A 279 -13.78 -16.37 -7.66
N SER A 280 -12.71 -16.73 -8.36
CA SER A 280 -11.39 -17.04 -7.77
C SER A 280 -10.78 -15.85 -7.01
N LEU A 281 -11.24 -14.63 -7.30
CA LEU A 281 -10.83 -13.40 -6.61
C LEU A 281 -11.62 -13.17 -5.31
N MET A 282 -12.75 -13.85 -5.13
CA MET A 282 -13.56 -13.79 -3.91
C MET A 282 -13.05 -14.78 -2.87
N ALA A 283 -13.31 -14.48 -1.60
CA ALA A 283 -13.08 -15.39 -0.49
C ALA A 283 -14.28 -16.30 -0.23
N PHE A 284 -15.49 -15.77 -0.43
CA PHE A 284 -16.74 -16.48 -0.24
C PHE A 284 -17.74 -16.11 -1.32
N ASN A 285 -18.33 -17.12 -1.94
CA ASN A 285 -19.43 -17.01 -2.90
C ASN A 285 -20.69 -17.66 -2.31
N PRO A 286 -21.75 -16.88 -1.98
CA PRO A 286 -22.98 -17.45 -1.42
C PRO A 286 -23.77 -18.35 -2.40
N PHE A 287 -23.44 -18.30 -3.69
CA PHE A 287 -24.06 -19.08 -4.77
C PHE A 287 -23.21 -20.26 -5.22
N GLU A 288 -22.13 -20.58 -4.50
CA GLU A 288 -21.32 -21.76 -4.79
C GLU A 288 -22.16 -23.05 -4.66
N GLY A 289 -22.11 -23.91 -5.69
CA GLY A 289 -22.93 -25.12 -5.77
C GLY A 289 -24.44 -24.87 -5.99
N LYS A 290 -24.87 -23.63 -6.24
CA LYS A 290 -26.26 -23.24 -6.54
C LYS A 290 -26.36 -22.61 -7.93
N ALA A 291 -27.59 -22.33 -8.36
CA ALA A 291 -27.83 -21.50 -9.53
C ALA A 291 -27.25 -20.07 -9.31
N PRO A 292 -26.74 -19.41 -10.37
CA PRO A 292 -26.24 -18.04 -10.28
C PRO A 292 -27.31 -17.07 -9.77
N PRO A 293 -26.90 -15.95 -9.15
CA PRO A 293 -27.85 -14.92 -8.73
C PRO A 293 -28.57 -14.34 -9.95
N ARG A 294 -29.86 -14.03 -9.79
CA ARG A 294 -30.64 -13.34 -10.82
C ARG A 294 -30.33 -11.84 -10.87
N TRP A 295 -29.98 -11.29 -9.71
CA TRP A 295 -29.67 -9.87 -9.55
C TRP A 295 -28.44 -9.70 -8.67
N VAL A 296 -27.62 -8.71 -9.01
CA VAL A 296 -26.49 -8.25 -8.19
C VAL A 296 -26.66 -6.77 -7.94
N ARG A 297 -26.38 -6.32 -6.71
CA ARG A 297 -26.38 -4.90 -6.33
C ARG A 297 -25.13 -4.54 -5.52
N GLY A 298 -24.84 -3.25 -5.46
CA GLY A 298 -23.80 -2.71 -4.59
C GLY A 298 -24.44 -1.88 -3.48
N GLU A 299 -24.11 -2.19 -2.24
CA GLU A 299 -24.57 -1.44 -1.07
C GLU A 299 -23.41 -0.70 -0.43
N HIS A 300 -23.64 0.55 -0.02
CA HIS A 300 -22.62 1.41 0.58
C HIS A 300 -22.79 1.47 2.09
N PHE A 301 -21.70 1.19 2.81
CA PHE A 301 -21.68 1.15 4.25
C PHE A 301 -20.56 2.01 4.81
N LYS A 302 -20.82 2.69 5.92
CA LYS A 302 -19.80 3.29 6.77
C LYS A 302 -19.31 2.23 7.75
N TYR A 303 -18.02 1.97 7.76
CA TYR A 303 -17.37 1.07 8.71
C TYR A 303 -16.63 1.86 9.77
N LYS A 304 -16.58 1.31 10.99
CA LYS A 304 -15.67 1.73 12.05
C LYS A 304 -15.12 0.50 12.77
N PHE A 305 -13.93 0.64 13.34
CA PHE A 305 -13.45 -0.37 14.29
C PHE A 305 -14.36 -0.43 15.51
N SER A 306 -14.59 -1.64 16.00
CA SER A 306 -15.13 -1.80 17.35
C SER A 306 -14.10 -1.35 18.38
N GLN A 307 -14.57 -0.97 19.57
CA GLN A 307 -13.68 -0.58 20.66
C GLN A 307 -13.20 -1.82 21.43
N PRO A 308 -11.88 -2.03 21.61
CA PRO A 308 -11.33 -3.08 22.47
C PRO A 308 -11.94 -3.02 23.86
N GLY A 309 -12.39 -4.17 24.38
CA GLY A 309 -13.09 -4.25 25.67
C GLY A 309 -14.52 -3.71 25.68
N GLY A 310 -15.00 -3.13 24.57
CA GLY A 310 -16.39 -2.70 24.42
C GLY A 310 -17.34 -3.86 24.07
N LYS A 311 -18.65 -3.58 24.11
CA LYS A 311 -19.71 -4.57 23.86
C LYS A 311 -19.53 -5.35 22.54
N HIS A 312 -19.30 -4.65 21.43
CA HIS A 312 -19.15 -5.27 20.12
C HIS A 312 -17.91 -6.18 20.03
N ALA A 313 -16.79 -5.75 20.60
CA ALA A 313 -15.58 -6.58 20.66
C ALA A 313 -15.78 -7.82 21.54
N GLY A 314 -16.54 -7.70 22.65
CA GLY A 314 -16.95 -8.84 23.47
C GLY A 314 -17.83 -9.86 22.72
N GLU A 315 -18.59 -9.43 21.71
CA GLU A 315 -19.34 -10.29 20.79
C GLU A 315 -18.48 -10.88 19.64
N GLY A 316 -17.17 -10.62 19.65
CA GLY A 316 -16.22 -11.04 18.62
C GLY A 316 -16.23 -10.19 17.34
N LYS A 317 -16.89 -9.03 17.35
CA LYS A 317 -16.90 -8.11 16.20
C LYS A 317 -15.67 -7.23 16.21
N TRP A 318 -14.94 -7.19 15.10
CA TRP A 318 -13.83 -6.27 14.82
C TRP A 318 -14.32 -4.97 14.19
N TRP A 319 -15.49 -5.00 13.56
CA TRP A 319 -16.08 -3.87 12.87
C TRP A 319 -17.51 -3.61 13.34
N ILE A 320 -17.92 -2.35 13.22
CA ILE A 320 -19.31 -1.93 13.22
C ILE A 320 -19.60 -1.25 11.89
N ARG A 321 -20.78 -1.49 11.32
CA ARG A 321 -21.17 -0.85 10.06
C ARG A 321 -22.55 -0.23 10.13
N LYS A 322 -22.73 0.87 9.39
CA LYS A 322 -24.02 1.52 9.17
C LYS A 322 -24.26 1.68 7.68
N ARG A 323 -25.41 1.23 7.19
CA ARG A 323 -25.79 1.44 5.78
C ARG A 323 -25.96 2.94 5.51
N ILE A 324 -25.33 3.43 4.45
CA ILE A 324 -25.48 4.81 3.97
C ILE A 324 -26.53 4.85 2.85
N GLY A 325 -26.49 3.90 1.93
CA GLY A 325 -27.41 3.84 0.80
C GLY A 325 -26.93 2.87 -0.29
N PRO A 326 -27.64 2.80 -1.42
CA PRO A 326 -27.19 2.01 -2.57
C PRO A 326 -25.95 2.65 -3.21
N TYR A 327 -24.99 1.84 -3.64
CA TYR A 327 -23.83 2.26 -4.44
C TYR A 327 -24.11 2.13 -5.94
N PHE A 328 -24.68 1.00 -6.38
CA PHE A 328 -25.27 0.84 -7.72
C PHE A 328 -26.57 0.02 -7.62
N PRO A 329 -27.57 0.27 -8.49
CA PRO A 329 -28.87 -0.38 -8.40
C PRO A 329 -28.79 -1.89 -8.70
N PRO A 330 -29.82 -2.69 -8.35
CA PRO A 330 -29.91 -4.07 -8.81
C PRO A 330 -29.78 -4.17 -10.34
N VAL A 331 -28.78 -4.91 -10.79
CA VAL A 331 -28.54 -5.23 -12.20
C VAL A 331 -28.72 -6.72 -12.44
N ASN A 332 -29.13 -7.07 -13.65
CA ASN A 332 -29.21 -8.45 -14.12
C ASN A 332 -28.45 -8.59 -15.44
N LEU A 333 -28.16 -9.82 -15.84
CA LEU A 333 -27.29 -10.09 -16.99
C LEU A 333 -27.86 -9.48 -18.29
N GLN A 334 -29.17 -9.69 -18.54
CA GLN A 334 -29.86 -9.17 -19.73
C GLN A 334 -29.81 -7.63 -19.83
N GLY A 335 -30.01 -6.93 -18.71
CA GLY A 335 -29.98 -5.47 -18.64
C GLY A 335 -28.59 -4.89 -18.84
N LEU A 336 -27.54 -5.67 -18.54
CA LEU A 336 -26.15 -5.26 -18.76
C LEU A 336 -25.69 -5.46 -20.22
N LYS A 337 -26.45 -6.15 -21.07
CA LYS A 337 -26.04 -6.47 -22.45
C LYS A 337 -25.57 -5.23 -23.24
N ARG A 338 -26.41 -4.20 -23.30
CA ARG A 338 -26.09 -2.95 -23.99
C ARG A 338 -24.88 -2.24 -23.39
N PHE A 339 -24.76 -2.26 -22.05
CA PHE A 339 -23.64 -1.64 -21.35
C PHE A 339 -22.28 -2.26 -21.71
N TYR A 340 -22.25 -3.58 -21.90
CA TYR A 340 -21.06 -4.31 -22.37
C TYR A 340 -20.77 -4.05 -23.85
N GLU A 341 -21.79 -4.06 -24.70
CA GLU A 341 -21.68 -3.75 -26.14
C GLU A 341 -21.10 -2.35 -26.36
N ASP A 342 -21.61 -1.33 -25.66
CA ASP A 342 -21.15 0.06 -25.77
C ASP A 342 -19.66 0.24 -25.39
N ARG A 343 -19.10 -0.68 -24.60
CA ARG A 343 -17.70 -0.67 -24.14
C ARG A 343 -16.79 -1.65 -24.86
N ASN A 344 -17.32 -2.40 -25.82
CA ASN A 344 -16.62 -3.50 -26.49
C ASN A 344 -16.05 -4.53 -25.50
N TRP A 345 -16.79 -4.84 -24.44
CA TRP A 345 -16.42 -5.88 -23.47
C TRP A 345 -17.04 -7.23 -23.85
N PRO A 346 -16.32 -8.35 -23.62
CA PRO A 346 -16.89 -9.67 -23.85
C PRO A 346 -18.08 -9.88 -22.90
N TYR A 347 -19.24 -10.17 -23.49
CA TYR A 347 -20.45 -10.41 -22.70
C TYR A 347 -20.31 -11.73 -21.91
N PRO A 348 -20.54 -11.75 -20.59
CA PRO A 348 -20.33 -12.94 -19.78
C PRO A 348 -21.34 -14.03 -20.17
N ALA A 349 -20.86 -15.21 -20.51
CA ALA A 349 -21.70 -16.38 -20.77
C ALA A 349 -21.97 -17.12 -19.45
N GLN A 350 -23.22 -17.51 -19.22
CA GLN A 350 -23.54 -18.45 -18.14
C GLN A 350 -23.05 -19.84 -18.59
N ASN A 351 -22.10 -20.41 -17.84
CA ASN A 351 -21.67 -21.79 -18.01
C ASN A 351 -22.70 -22.77 -17.45
#